data_AF-A0A2L2THT0-F1
#
_entry.id   AF-A0A2L2THT0-F1
#
_cell.length_a   1.000
_cell.length_b   1.000
_cell.length_c   1.000
_cell.angle_alpha   90.00
_cell.angle_beta   90.00
_cell.angle_gamma   90.00
#
_symmetry.space_group_name_H-M   'P 1'
#
loop_
_entity.id
_entity.type
_entity.pdbx_description
1 polymer ?
#
loop_
_entity_poly.entity_id
_entity_poly.type
_entity_poly.pdbx_seq_one_letter_code
_entity_poly.pdbx_strand_id
1 'polypeptide(L)' 'MLATVFSAGFAWEIGFNNVMDKVWDNNNRGRQWKDIRHKFIEGGDEDEE' A
#
# COMPACT_ATOMS: atom_id res chain seq x y z
N MET A 1 0.43 32.52 -10.32
CA MET A 1 0.27 31.37 -11.25
C MET A 1 1.09 30.17 -10.80
N LEU A 2 2.44 30.25 -10.72
CA LEU A 2 3.28 29.10 -10.33
C LEU A 2 2.97 28.53 -8.94
N ALA A 3 2.83 29.38 -7.93
CA ALA A 3 2.50 28.93 -6.57
C ALA A 3 1.19 28.12 -6.54
N THR A 4 0.15 28.60 -7.22
CA THR A 4 -1.14 27.91 -7.35
C THR A 4 -1.00 26.54 -8.00
N VAL A 5 -0.24 26.45 -9.09
CA VAL A 5 -0.02 25.19 -9.82
C VAL A 5 0.73 24.18 -8.95
N PHE A 6 1.79 24.60 -8.26
CA PHE A 6 2.55 23.71 -7.37
C PHE A 6 1.73 23.27 -6.16
N SER A 7 1.02 24.19 -5.50
CA SER A 7 0.17 23.84 -4.36
C SER A 7 -0.94 22.86 -4.75
N ALA A 8 -1.57 23.05 -5.91
CA ALA A 8 -2.56 22.11 -6.43
C ALA A 8 -1.93 20.75 -6.74
N GLY A 9 -0.73 20.74 -7.32
CA GLY A 9 0.03 19.52 -7.60
C GLY A 9 0.30 18.69 -6.36
N PHE A 10 0.83 19.29 -5.29
CA PHE A 10 1.09 18.59 -4.02
C PHE A 10 -0.19 18.07 -3.37
N ALA A 11 -1.25 18.89 -3.35
CA ALA A 11 -2.53 18.46 -2.79
C ALA A 11 -3.13 17.28 -3.58
N TRP A 12 -3.02 17.32 -4.91
CA TRP A 12 -3.45 16.23 -5.78
C TRP A 12 -2.64 14.97 -5.56
N GLU A 13 -1.31 15.05 -5.52
CA GLU A 13 -0.41 13.90 -5.31
C GLU A 13 -0.77 13.14 -4.04
N ILE A 14 -0.92 13.85 -2.91
CA ILE A 14 -1.27 13.24 -1.62
C ILE A 14 -2.63 12.54 -1.70
N GLY A 15 -3.64 13.21 -2.27
CA GLY A 15 -4.99 12.64 -2.39
C GLY A 15 -5.01 11.42 -3.32
N PHE A 16 -4.39 11.54 -4.48
CA PHE A 16 -4.36 10.52 -5.52
C PHE A 16 -3.65 9.26 -5.04
N ASN A 17 -2.44 9.39 -4.47
CA ASN A 17 -1.66 8.24 -4.00
C ASN A 17 -2.44 7.44 -2.95
N ASN A 18 -2.98 8.10 -1.92
CA ASN A 18 -3.75 7.44 -0.88
C ASN A 18 -4.99 6.69 -1.41
N VAL A 19 -5.70 7.28 -2.38
CA VAL A 19 -6.88 6.66 -2.99
C VAL A 19 -6.47 5.46 -3.84
N MET A 20 -5.46 5.63 -4.70
CA MET A 20 -5.03 4.57 -5.61
C MET A 20 -4.38 3.41 -4.88
N ASP A 21 -3.62 3.67 -3.81
CA ASP A 21 -3.10 2.62 -2.92
C ASP A 21 -4.23 1.80 -2.31
N LYS A 22 -5.31 2.45 -1.86
CA LYS A 22 -6.48 1.74 -1.30
C LYS A 22 -7.22 0.91 -2.34
N VAL A 23 -7.36 1.43 -3.56
CA VAL A 23 -7.96 0.70 -4.69
C VAL A 23 -7.13 -0.53 -5.02
N TRP A 24 -5.81 -0.35 -5.15
CA TRP A 24 -4.86 -1.43 -5.39
C TRP A 24 -4.92 -2.49 -4.28
N ASP A 25 -4.94 -2.03 -3.03
CA ASP A 25 -4.97 -2.91 -1.87
C ASP A 25 -6.21 -3.79 -1.82
N ASN A 26 -7.36 -3.19 -2.11
CA ASN A 26 -8.62 -3.91 -2.14
C ASN A 26 -8.65 -4.94 -3.26
N ASN A 27 -8.16 -4.59 -4.46
CA ASN A 27 -8.15 -5.49 -5.61
C ASN A 27 -7.15 -6.64 -5.46
N ASN A 28 -6.06 -6.44 -4.72
CA ASN A 28 -4.99 -7.43 -4.54
C ASN A 28 -5.00 -8.08 -3.14
N ARG A 29 -6.07 -7.91 -2.37
CA ARG A 29 -6.19 -8.44 -1.00
C ARG A 29 -5.90 -9.94 -0.97
N GLY A 30 -5.10 -10.35 0.01
CA GLY A 30 -4.69 -11.75 0.22
C GLY A 30 -3.53 -12.20 -0.66
N ARG A 31 -3.03 -11.33 -1.56
CA ARG A 31 -1.88 -11.60 -2.43
C ARG A 31 -0.69 -10.69 -2.11
N GLN A 32 -0.89 -9.62 -1.35
CA GLN A 32 0.18 -8.70 -1.03
C GLN A 32 1.07 -9.26 0.08
N TRP A 33 2.36 -8.91 0.06
CA TRP A 33 3.30 -9.34 1.10
C TRP A 33 2.79 -9.00 2.50
N LYS A 34 2.25 -7.80 2.71
CA LYS A 34 1.68 -7.40 4.02
C LYS A 34 0.55 -8.32 4.51
N ASP A 35 -0.18 -8.96 3.60
CA ASP A 35 -1.27 -9.89 3.91
C ASP A 35 -0.73 -11.30 4.21
N ILE A 36 0.35 -11.75 3.54
CA ILE A 36 0.81 -13.15 3.61
C ILE A 36 2.09 -13.36 4.43
N ARG A 37 2.81 -12.29 4.79
CA ARG A 37 4.14 -12.39 5.43
C ARG A 37 4.17 -13.19 6.72
N HIS A 38 3.08 -13.19 7.49
CA HIS A 38 2.97 -13.92 8.76
C HIS A 38 3.22 -15.42 8.56
N LYS A 39 2.81 -15.97 7.43
CA LYS A 39 3.03 -17.38 7.08
C LYS A 39 4.51 -17.76 6.96
N PHE A 40 5.38 -16.80 6.69
CA PHE A 40 6.80 -17.05 6.43
C PHE A 40 7.71 -16.55 7.55
N ILE A 41 7.26 -15.55 8.31
CA ILE A 41 8.03 -14.96 9.42
C ILE A 41 7.70 -15.66 10.74
N GLU A 42 6.44 -16.05 10.95
CA GLU A 42 6.00 -16.74 12.17
C GLU A 42 5.88 -18.26 11.91
N GLY A 43 5.44 -18.66 10.72
CA GLY A 43 5.30 -20.09 10.34
C GLY A 43 6.60 -20.83 10.01
N GLY A 44 7.76 -20.16 10.09
CA GLY A 44 9.06 -20.83 9.95
C GLY A 44 9.39 -21.79 11.10
N ASP A 45 8.71 -21.64 12.25
CA ASP A 45 8.93 -22.46 13.44
C ASP A 45 7.96 -23.66 13.54
N GLU A 46 6.83 -23.66 12.80
CA GLU A 46 5.82 -24.75 12.86
C GLU A 46 6.07 -25.88 11.84
N ASP A 47 6.92 -25.66 10.82
CA ASP A 47 7.32 -26.69 9.83
C ASP A 47 8.56 -27.51 10.29
N GLU A 48 9.06 -27.30 11.52
CA GLU A 48 10.16 -28.07 12.17
C GLU A 48 9.69 -29.09 13.24
N GLU A 49 8.37 -29.33 13.41
CA GLU A 49 7.81 -30.48 14.17
C GLU A 49 7.15 -31.54 13.27
#